data_AF-A0A2A2V8X1-F1
#
_entry.id   AF-A0A2A2V8X1-F1
#
_cell.length_a   1.000
_cell.length_b   1.000
_cell.length_c   1.000
_cell.angle_alpha   90.00
_cell.angle_beta   90.00
_cell.angle_gamma   90.00
#
_symmetry.space_group_name_H-M   'P 1'
#
loop_
_entity.id
_entity.type
_entity.pdbx_description
1 polymer ?
#
loop_
_entity_poly.entity_id
_entity_poly.type
_entity_poly.pdbx_seq_one_letter_code
_entity_poly.pdbx_strand_id
1 'polypeptide(L)'
;MVEDEYAFDAGDWRCVAVRSDRPWGNGLKVRAFDRKGHPLFVVDFVCHPELPAYEELQAMSTSELIDLAALRLHAEECRRSLMEAREQGLHLILGFQATLD
;
A
#
# COMPACT_ATOMS: atom_id res chain seq x y z
N MET A 1 -20.75 -6.03 -5.74
CA MET A 1 -20.29 -4.64 -5.91
C MET A 1 -18.96 -4.73 -6.63
N VAL A 2 -18.78 -4.02 -7.74
CA VAL A 2 -17.49 -3.98 -8.42
C VAL A 2 -16.59 -3.12 -7.54
N GLU A 3 -15.53 -3.71 -6.98
CA GLU A 3 -14.51 -2.92 -6.30
C GLU A 3 -13.77 -2.11 -7.38
N ASP A 4 -13.69 -0.79 -7.21
CA ASP A 4 -12.92 0.04 -8.10
C ASP A 4 -11.43 -0.33 -7.96
N GLU A 5 -10.85 -0.85 -9.05
CA GLU A 5 -9.42 -1.15 -9.14
C GLU A 5 -8.67 0.06 -9.69
N TYR A 6 -7.57 0.43 -9.04
CA TYR A 6 -6.74 1.56 -9.43
C TYR A 6 -5.33 1.07 -9.77
N ALA A 7 -4.94 1.19 -11.04
CA ALA A 7 -3.59 0.84 -11.47
C ALA A 7 -2.63 2.03 -11.31
N PHE A 8 -1.43 1.76 -10.82
CA PHE A 8 -0.35 2.75 -10.71
C PHE A 8 1.01 2.05 -10.79
N ASP A 9 2.07 2.80 -11.08
CA ASP A 9 3.43 2.28 -11.13
C ASP A 9 4.21 2.71 -9.87
N ALA A 10 5.03 1.81 -9.33
CA ALA A 10 5.91 2.05 -8.19
C ALA A 10 7.30 1.46 -8.49
N GLY A 11 8.13 2.26 -9.16
CA GLY A 11 9.47 1.89 -9.59
C GLY A 11 9.42 0.83 -10.68
N ASP A 12 9.95 -0.36 -10.39
CA ASP A 12 9.92 -1.50 -11.32
C ASP A 12 8.66 -2.36 -11.22
N TRP A 13 7.72 -1.98 -10.36
CA TRP A 13 6.50 -2.72 -10.12
C TRP A 13 5.30 -2.02 -10.74
N ARG A 14 4.48 -2.81 -11.42
CA ARG A 14 3.11 -2.41 -11.76
C ARG A 14 2.22 -2.81 -10.60
N CYS A 15 1.42 -1.88 -10.11
CA CYS A 15 0.57 -2.09 -8.93
C CYS A 15 -0.91 -1.94 -9.29
N VAL A 16 -1.74 -2.69 -8.58
CA VAL A 16 -3.20 -2.54 -8.58
C VAL A 16 -3.67 -2.40 -7.15
N ALA A 17 -4.21 -1.24 -6.81
CA ALA A 17 -4.85 -0.98 -5.52
C ALA A 17 -6.35 -1.23 -5.59
N VAL A 18 -6.90 -1.73 -4.49
CA VAL A 18 -8.33 -1.68 -4.19
C VAL A 18 -8.53 -1.04 -2.83
N ARG A 19 -9.61 -0.28 -2.68
CA ARG A 19 -9.98 0.29 -1.38
C ARG A 19 -10.39 -0.83 -0.45
N SER A 20 -9.75 -0.89 0.72
CA SER A 20 -9.90 -1.94 1.71
C SER A 20 -10.04 -1.32 3.10
N ASP A 21 -11.03 -0.46 3.25
CA ASP A 21 -11.36 0.18 4.52
C ASP A 21 -11.73 -0.86 5.59
N ARG A 22 -11.52 -0.47 6.84
CA ARG A 22 -11.81 -1.24 8.05
C ARG A 22 -12.71 -0.42 8.96
N PRO A 23 -13.41 -1.05 9.94
CA PRO A 23 -14.25 -0.30 10.88
C PRO A 23 -13.52 0.80 11.65
N TRP A 24 -12.20 0.70 11.74
CA TRP A 24 -11.32 1.58 12.49
C TRP A 24 -10.47 2.51 11.62
N GLY A 25 -10.62 2.48 10.29
CA GLY A 25 -9.92 3.41 9.41
C GLY A 25 -9.82 2.97 7.95
N ASN A 26 -9.43 3.92 7.10
CA ASN A 26 -9.26 3.69 5.67
C ASN A 26 -8.08 2.76 5.39
N GLY A 27 -8.11 2.10 4.23
CA GLY A 27 -7.01 1.24 3.82
C GLY A 27 -6.98 0.97 2.33
N LEU A 28 -5.80 0.56 1.86
CA LEU A 28 -5.58 0.08 0.49
C LEU A 28 -4.97 -1.30 0.53
N LYS A 29 -5.51 -2.22 -0.26
CA LYS A 29 -4.82 -3.46 -0.59
C LYS A 29 -4.17 -3.30 -1.94
N VAL A 30 -2.85 -3.46 -1.99
CA VAL A 30 -2.06 -3.32 -3.21
C VAL A 30 -1.50 -4.67 -3.62
N ARG A 31 -1.75 -5.06 -4.87
CA ARG A 31 -1.10 -6.19 -5.54
C ARG A 31 0.00 -5.66 -6.45
N ALA A 32 1.22 -6.14 -6.27
CA ALA A 32 2.35 -5.75 -7.10
C ALA A 32 2.73 -6.86 -8.09
N PHE A 33 3.11 -6.46 -9.29
CA PHE A 33 3.50 -7.32 -10.39
C PHE A 33 4.84 -6.89 -10.98
N ASP A 34 5.62 -7.84 -11.51
CA ASP A 34 6.79 -7.51 -12.31
C ASP A 34 6.39 -6.93 -13.68
N ARG A 35 7.38 -6.47 -14.45
CA ARG A 35 7.16 -5.93 -15.81
C ARG A 35 6.56 -6.93 -16.80
N LYS A 36 6.60 -8.23 -16.50
CA LYS A 36 6.00 -9.29 -17.33
C LYS A 36 4.58 -9.63 -16.87
N GLY A 37 4.09 -9.01 -15.79
CA GLY A 37 2.76 -9.25 -15.22
C GLY A 37 2.71 -10.41 -14.23
N HIS A 38 3.85 -10.94 -13.76
CA HIS A 38 3.83 -11.98 -12.74
C HIS A 38 3.60 -11.37 -11.35
N PRO A 39 2.75 -11.98 -10.50
CA PRO A 39 2.50 -11.48 -9.16
C PRO A 39 3.76 -11.60 -8.29
N LEU A 40 4.07 -10.54 -7.55
CA LEU A 40 5.20 -10.48 -6.64
C LEU A 40 4.75 -10.63 -5.19
N PHE A 41 3.93 -9.71 -4.71
CA PHE A 41 3.43 -9.69 -3.34
C PHE A 41 2.12 -8.90 -3.25
N VAL A 42 1.44 -9.06 -2.11
CA VAL A 42 0.30 -8.26 -1.71
C VAL A 42 0.67 -7.55 -0.41
N VAL A 43 0.29 -6.28 -0.29
CA VAL A 43 0.49 -5.48 0.91
C VAL A 43 -0.78 -4.71 1.23
N ASP A 44 -1.16 -4.68 2.51
CA ASP A 44 -2.23 -3.81 2.99
C ASP A 44 -1.62 -2.57 3.63
N PHE A 45 -1.95 -1.39 3.13
CA PHE A 45 -1.68 -0.12 3.78
C PHE A 45 -2.90 0.33 4.58
N VAL A 46 -2.71 0.72 5.83
CA VAL A 46 -3.82 1.01 6.75
C VAL A 46 -3.65 2.32 7.51
N CYS A 47 -4.74 3.04 7.69
CA CYS A 47 -4.87 4.13 8.65
C CYS A 47 -5.42 3.54 9.95
N HIS A 48 -4.66 3.60 11.06
CA HIS A 48 -5.09 3.06 12.35
C HIS A 48 -5.01 4.14 13.44
N PRO A 49 -5.94 4.21 14.41
CA PRO A 49 -5.95 5.25 15.44
C PRO A 49 -4.70 5.29 16.33
N GLU A 50 -3.96 4.19 16.40
CA GLU A 50 -2.68 4.11 17.13
C GLU A 50 -1.48 4.65 16.33
N LEU A 51 -1.66 4.98 15.05
CA LEU A 51 -0.61 5.52 14.19
C LEU A 51 -0.64 7.05 14.18
N PRO A 52 0.53 7.71 14.04
CA PRO A 52 0.60 9.16 13.87
C PRO A 52 -0.21 9.64 12.66
N ALA A 53 -0.66 10.90 12.71
CA ALA A 53 -1.43 11.55 11.63
C ALA A 53 -2.72 10.80 11.21
N TYR A 54 -3.30 9.97 12.09
CA TYR A 54 -4.51 9.21 11.80
C TYR A 54 -5.65 10.08 11.23
N GLU A 55 -6.00 11.19 11.89
CA GLU A 55 -7.10 12.06 11.44
C GLU A 55 -6.87 12.63 10.03
N GLU A 56 -5.63 12.99 9.71
CA GLU A 56 -5.24 13.48 8.39
C GLU A 56 -5.35 12.37 7.33
N LEU A 57 -4.75 11.21 7.61
CA LEU A 57 -4.77 10.05 6.72
C LEU A 57 -6.19 9.48 6.54
N GLN A 58 -7.06 9.64 7.55
CA GLN A 58 -8.46 9.25 7.50
C GLN A 58 -9.31 10.18 6.63
N ALA A 59 -8.92 11.45 6.53
CA ALA A 59 -9.57 12.44 5.67
C ALA A 59 -9.16 12.34 4.19
N MET A 60 -8.06 11.64 3.88
CA MET A 60 -7.57 11.48 2.51
C MET A 60 -8.53 10.68 1.63
N SER A 61 -8.65 11.13 0.38
CA SER A 61 -9.32 10.42 -0.71
C SER A 61 -8.54 9.17 -1.13
N THR A 62 -9.21 8.28 -1.89
CA THR A 62 -8.57 7.08 -2.44
C THR A 62 -7.34 7.41 -3.29
N SER A 63 -7.41 8.46 -4.11
CA SER A 63 -6.30 8.92 -4.95
C SER A 63 -5.10 9.38 -4.12
N GLU A 64 -5.33 10.15 -3.06
CA GLU A 64 -4.26 10.61 -2.17
C GLU A 64 -3.59 9.44 -1.44
N LEU A 65 -4.37 8.46 -0.99
CA LEU A 65 -3.83 7.23 -0.40
C LEU A 65 -3.03 6.40 -1.41
N ILE A 66 -3.41 6.39 -2.70
CA ILE A 66 -2.66 5.71 -3.75
C ILE A 66 -1.33 6.41 -3.99
N ASP A 67 -1.32 7.74 -4.06
CA ASP A 67 -0.09 8.52 -4.22
C ASP A 67 0.88 8.26 -3.06
N LEU A 68 0.35 8.18 -1.83
CA LEU A 68 1.14 7.86 -0.64
C LEU A 68 1.66 6.41 -0.67
N ALA A 69 0.84 5.45 -1.10
CA ALA A 69 1.27 4.07 -1.27
C ALA A 69 2.36 3.94 -2.34
N ALA A 70 2.26 4.67 -3.45
CA ALA A 70 3.27 4.70 -4.50
C ALA A 70 4.60 5.25 -3.96
N LEU A 71 4.57 6.38 -3.25
CA LEU A 71 5.74 6.96 -2.59
C LEU A 71 6.39 5.96 -1.61
N ARG A 72 5.58 5.29 -0.79
CA ARG A 72 6.09 4.32 0.19
C ARG A 72 6.70 3.09 -0.48
N LEU A 73 6.10 2.58 -1.56
CA LEU A 73 6.63 1.45 -2.34
C LEU A 73 7.90 1.80 -3.12
N HIS A 74 8.17 3.08 -3.34
CA HIS A 74 9.43 3.56 -3.90
C HIS A 74 10.56 3.59 -2.87
N ALA A 75 10.26 3.74 -1.57
CA ALA A 75 11.26 3.80 -0.52
C ALA A 75 12.03 2.47 -0.39
N GLU A 76 13.37 2.55 -0.40
CA GLU A 76 14.24 1.37 -0.39
C GLU A 76 13.99 0.45 0.82
N GLU A 77 13.73 1.02 2.00
CA GLU A 77 13.44 0.22 3.19
C GLU A 77 12.18 -0.63 2.99
N CYS A 78 11.11 -0.04 2.45
CA CYS A 78 9.84 -0.71 2.25
C CYS A 78 10.01 -1.83 1.22
N ARG A 79 10.76 -1.54 0.14
CA ARG A 79 11.07 -2.53 -0.89
C ARG A 79 11.80 -3.73 -0.34
N ARG A 80 12.81 -3.51 0.50
CA ARG A 80 13.56 -4.58 1.17
C ARG A 80 12.66 -5.40 2.07
N SER A 81 11.85 -4.77 2.94
CA SER A 81 10.93 -5.50 3.83
C SER A 81 9.92 -6.34 3.05
N LEU A 82 9.39 -5.85 1.93
CA LEU A 82 8.47 -6.59 1.08
C LEU A 82 9.13 -7.80 0.41
N MET A 83 10.37 -7.66 -0.05
CA MET A 83 11.13 -8.76 -0.64
C MET A 83 11.46 -9.83 0.40
N GLU A 84 11.92 -9.43 1.59
CA GLU A 84 12.20 -10.35 2.71
C GLU A 84 10.94 -11.08 3.17
N ALA A 85 9.81 -10.38 3.29
CA ALA A 85 8.53 -10.99 3.64
C ALA A 85 8.08 -12.01 2.59
N ARG A 86 8.22 -11.67 1.30
CA ARG A 86 7.89 -12.57 0.19
C ARG A 86 8.74 -13.84 0.23
N GLU A 87 10.04 -13.72 0.45
CA GLU A 87 10.96 -14.87 0.57
C GLU A 87 10.56 -15.81 1.72
N GLN A 88 9.92 -15.27 2.76
CA GLN A 88 9.44 -16.02 3.92
C GLN A 88 7.96 -16.45 3.81
N GLY A 89 7.28 -16.15 2.70
CA GLY A 89 5.85 -16.44 2.53
C GLY A 89 4.94 -15.64 3.47
N LEU A 90 5.39 -14.48 3.93
CA LEU A 90 4.66 -13.58 4.82
C LEU A 90 3.89 -12.52 4.03
N HIS A 91 2.78 -12.08 4.62
CA HIS A 91 1.97 -10.96 4.12
C HIS A 91 2.18 -9.75 5.02
N LEU A 92 2.52 -8.60 4.44
CA LEU A 92 2.75 -7.38 5.22
C LEU A 92 1.50 -6.52 5.32
N ILE A 93 1.26 -6.02 6.52
CA ILE A 93 0.33 -4.92 6.81
C ILE A 93 1.18 -3.76 7.29
N LEU A 94 1.11 -2.64 6.58
CA LEU A 94 1.90 -1.45 6.85
C LEU A 94 0.98 -0.29 7.23
N GLY A 95 1.37 0.46 8.25
CA GLY A 95 0.72 1.74 8.54
C GLY A 95 1.05 2.77 7.45
N PHE A 96 0.08 3.59 7.06
CA PHE A 96 0.39 4.81 6.33
C PHE A 96 1.18 5.77 7.24
N GLN A 97 2.11 6.52 6.64
CA GLN A 97 2.89 7.57 7.29
C GLN A 97 2.77 8.83 6.42
N ALA A 98 2.44 9.98 7.02
CA ALA A 98 2.26 11.23 6.28
C ALA A 98 3.58 11.79 5.71
N THR A 99 4.73 11.36 6.24
CA THR A 99 6.06 11.73 5.77
C THR A 99 6.94 10.48 5.55
N LEU A 100 7.80 10.55 4.54
CA LEU A 100 8.96 9.66 4.41
C LEU A 100 10.12 10.35 5.12
N ASP A 101 10.40 9.96 6.37
CA ASP A 101 11.58 10.44 7.10
C ASP A 101 12.88 9.83 6.55
#